data_AF-K2A4C8-F1
#
_entry.id   AF-K2A4C8-F1
#
_cell.length_a   1.000
_cell.length_b   1.000
_cell.length_c   1.000
_cell.angle_alpha   90.00
_cell.angle_beta   90.00
_cell.angle_gamma   90.00
#
_symmetry.space_group_name_H-M   'P 1'
#
loop_
_entity.id
_entity.type
_entity.pdbx_description
1 polymer ?
#
loop_
_entity_poly.entity_id
_entity_poly.type
_entity_poly.pdbx_seq_one_letter_code
_entity_poly.pdbx_strand_id
1 'polypeptide(L)' 'MRIFKRGGARTILIYQVSVHAFFIFGYAKNEKENIDSDELLLARDFAKEVLSYSEQTLDKLILSGRLIEVHYDGKKFN' A
#
# COMPACT_ATOMS: atom_id res chain seq x y z
N MET A 1 -0.60 -18.05 14.17
CA MET A 1 -0.86 -17.01 13.14
C MET A 1 -1.11 -17.70 11.81
N ARG A 2 -2.37 -17.75 11.36
CA ARG A 2 -2.78 -18.50 10.16
C ARG A 2 -2.71 -17.57 8.95
N ILE A 3 -1.60 -17.66 8.22
CA ILE A 3 -1.41 -16.95 6.95
C ILE A 3 -2.45 -17.49 5.97
N PHE A 4 -3.34 -16.63 5.48
CA PHE A 4 -4.51 -17.02 4.71
C PHE A 4 -4.11 -17.88 3.50
N LYS A 5 -4.63 -19.10 3.50
CA LYS A 5 -4.46 -20.12 2.47
C LYS A 5 -5.31 -19.69 1.25
N ARG A 6 -4.69 -19.01 0.28
CA ARG A 6 -5.23 -18.71 -1.07
C ARG A 6 -6.50 -17.83 -1.17
N GLY A 7 -6.73 -16.92 -0.24
CA GLY A 7 -7.73 -15.86 -0.41
C GLY A 7 -7.08 -14.64 -1.08
N GLY A 8 -7.50 -14.26 -2.27
CA GLY A 8 -7.01 -13.01 -2.90
C GLY A 8 -7.29 -11.80 -2.00
N ALA A 9 -6.48 -10.75 -2.14
CA ALA A 9 -6.69 -9.48 -1.46
C ALA A 9 -6.91 -8.37 -2.51
N ARG A 10 -7.71 -7.37 -2.17
CA ARG A 10 -7.79 -6.12 -2.92
C ARG A 10 -6.94 -5.10 -2.19
N THR A 11 -6.05 -4.43 -2.91
CA THR A 11 -5.24 -3.35 -2.35
C THR A 11 -5.42 -2.07 -3.14
N ILE A 12 -5.39 -0.93 -2.45
CA ILE A 12 -5.16 0.36 -3.10
C ILE A 12 -3.65 0.57 -3.15
N LEU A 13 -3.14 0.71 -4.37
CA LEU A 13 -1.75 0.99 -4.67
C LEU A 13 -1.63 2.43 -5.14
N ILE A 14 -0.81 3.22 -4.45
CA ILE A 14 -0.38 4.53 -4.93
C ILE A 14 0.98 4.34 -5.58
N TYR A 15 1.09 4.73 -6.84
CA TYR A 15 2.28 4.50 -7.64
C TYR A 15 2.61 5.72 -8.47
N GLN A 16 3.86 6.16 -8.37
CA GLN A 16 4.44 7.15 -9.27
C GLN A 16 5.70 6.57 -9.90
N VAL A 17 5.75 6.64 -11.23
CA VAL A 17 6.89 6.18 -12.00
C VAL A 17 8.17 6.87 -11.51
N SER A 18 9.23 6.08 -11.31
CA SER A 18 10.55 6.53 -10.87
C SER A 18 10.63 7.12 -9.45
N VAL A 19 9.57 7.01 -8.65
CA VAL A 19 9.59 7.41 -7.23
C VAL A 19 9.42 6.16 -6.36
N HIS A 20 8.19 5.83 -5.97
CA HIS A 20 7.90 4.73 -5.05
C HIS A 20 6.49 4.18 -5.30
N ALA A 21 6.25 2.98 -4.78
CA ALA A 21 4.95 2.34 -4.76
C ALA A 21 4.52 2.10 -3.29
N PHE A 22 3.34 2.57 -2.92
CA PHE A 22 2.81 2.50 -1.56
C PHE A 22 1.52 1.68 -1.53
N PHE A 23 1.53 0.62 -0.71
CA PHE A 23 0.34 -0.17 -0.39
C PHE A 23 -0.33 0.45 0.84
N ILE A 24 -1.55 0.97 0.69
CA ILE A 24 -2.15 1.81 1.75
C ILE A 24 -3.40 1.19 2.35
N PHE A 25 -4.16 0.44 1.55
CA PHE A 25 -5.32 -0.30 2.05
C PHE A 25 -5.29 -1.69 1.47
N GLY A 26 -5.48 -2.72 2.30
CA GLY A 26 -5.58 -4.11 1.89
C GLY A 26 -6.81 -4.75 2.54
N TYR A 27 -7.70 -5.33 1.74
CA TYR A 27 -8.93 -5.98 2.17
C TYR A 27 -8.98 -7.41 1.65
N ALA A 28 -9.64 -8.34 2.35
CA ALA A 28 -9.91 -9.65 1.79
C ALA A 28 -10.90 -9.54 0.60
N LYS A 29 -10.79 -10.45 -0.39
CA LYS A 29 -11.59 -10.44 -1.63
C LYS A 29 -13.12 -10.40 -1.46
N ASN A 30 -13.67 -10.64 -0.27
CA ASN A 30 -15.12 -10.59 -0.02
C ASN A 30 -15.52 -9.58 1.07
N GLU A 31 -14.58 -8.76 1.53
CA GLU A 31 -14.81 -7.84 2.66
C GLU A 31 -15.38 -6.50 2.21
N LYS A 32 -15.09 -6.10 0.97
CA LYS A 32 -15.54 -4.82 0.39
C LYS A 32 -15.76 -4.96 -1.11
N GLU A 33 -16.97 -4.65 -1.58
CA GLU A 33 -17.37 -4.75 -3.00
C GLU A 33 -16.94 -3.54 -3.82
N ASN A 34 -17.18 -2.32 -3.34
CA ASN A 34 -16.87 -1.07 -4.04
C ASN A 34 -16.15 -0.08 -3.12
N ILE A 35 -15.17 0.65 -3.66
CA ILE A 35 -14.58 1.85 -3.03
C ILE A 35 -15.51 3.01 -3.37
N ASP A 36 -15.97 3.74 -2.36
CA ASP A 36 -16.85 4.90 -2.59
C ASP A 36 -16.06 6.12 -3.11
N SER A 37 -16.77 7.15 -3.56
CA SER A 37 -16.15 8.37 -4.10
C SER A 37 -15.36 9.17 -3.07
N ASP A 38 -15.73 9.09 -1.80
CA ASP A 38 -15.12 9.84 -0.71
C ASP A 38 -13.81 9.17 -0.28
N GLU A 39 -13.79 7.85 -0.20
CA GLU A 39 -12.62 7.01 -0.02
C GLU A 39 -11.63 7.20 -1.16
N LEU A 40 -12.12 7.32 -2.40
CA LEU A 40 -11.27 7.63 -3.56
C LEU A 40 -10.64 9.03 -3.45
N LEU A 41 -11.40 10.03 -3.00
CA LEU A 41 -10.90 11.39 -2.80
C LEU A 41 -9.83 11.43 -1.71
N LEU A 42 -10.12 10.82 -0.56
CA LEU A 42 -9.17 10.68 0.55
C LEU A 42 -7.89 9.95 0.10
N ALA A 43 -8.02 8.86 -0.63
CA ALA A 43 -6.88 8.13 -1.17
C ALA A 43 -6.05 9.00 -2.13
N ARG A 44 -6.68 9.84 -2.96
CA ARG A 44 -5.98 10.76 -3.87
C ARG A 44 -5.25 11.87 -3.15
N ASP A 45 -5.84 12.45 -2.11
CA ASP A 45 -5.19 13.52 -1.36
C ASP A 45 -4.04 12.97 -0.52
N PHE A 46 -4.22 11.80 0.08
CA PHE A 46 -3.14 11.07 0.72
C PHE A 46 -2.04 10.67 -0.28
N ALA A 47 -2.39 10.34 -1.54
CA ALA A 47 -1.41 10.08 -2.59
C ALA A 47 -0.44 11.25 -2.79
N LYS A 48 -0.98 12.47 -2.89
CA LYS A 48 -0.18 13.67 -3.11
C LYS A 48 0.77 13.92 -1.94
N GLU A 49 0.31 13.69 -0.73
CA GLU A 49 1.13 13.85 0.47
C GLU A 49 2.27 12.83 0.49
N VAL A 50 1.95 11.54 0.39
CA VAL A 50 2.94 10.47 0.50
C VAL A 50 3.97 10.51 -0.64
N LEU A 51 3.54 10.83 -1.86
CA LEU A 51 4.44 10.99 -3.01
C LEU A 51 5.37 12.21 -2.88
N SER A 52 5.07 13.16 -1.99
CA SER A 52 5.91 14.33 -1.71
C SER A 52 6.98 14.07 -0.65
N TYR A 53 6.96 12.92 0.02
CA TYR A 53 7.93 12.61 1.05
C TYR A 53 9.34 12.46 0.48
N SER A 54 10.29 13.16 1.09
CA SER A 54 11.71 12.97 0.84
C SER A 54 12.20 11.64 1.38
N GLU A 55 13.31 11.12 0.86
CA GLU A 55 13.92 9.87 1.36
C GLU A 55 14.18 9.91 2.87
N GLN A 56 14.68 11.05 3.39
CA GLN A 56 14.89 11.27 4.83
C GLN A 56 13.60 11.15 5.67
N THR A 57 12.46 11.51 5.07
CA THR A 57 11.15 11.39 5.71
C THR A 57 10.69 9.94 5.68
N LEU A 58 10.86 9.26 4.55
CA LEU A 58 10.58 7.84 4.41
C LEU A 58 11.38 7.01 5.41
N ASP A 59 12.69 7.27 5.56
CA ASP A 59 13.55 6.59 6.54
C ASP A 59 13.03 6.75 7.96
N LYS A 60 12.65 7.97 8.36
CA LYS A 60 12.06 8.22 9.70
C LYS A 60 10.74 7.48 9.89
N LEU A 61 9.91 7.43 8.86
CA LEU A 61 8.63 6.72 8.90
C LEU A 61 8.83 5.20 8.98
N ILE A 62 9.84 4.66 8.31
CA ILE A 62 10.23 3.26 8.40
C ILE A 62 10.77 2.94 9.79
N LEU A 63 11.71 3.75 10.30
CA LEU A 63 12.30 3.58 11.63
C LEU A 63 11.27 3.68 12.76
N SER A 64 10.25 4.53 12.60
CA SER A 64 9.13 4.63 13.55
C SER A 64 8.09 3.52 13.43
N GLY A 65 8.23 2.62 12.44
CA GLY A 65 7.28 1.54 12.16
C GLY A 65 5.95 2.00 11.54
N ARG A 66 5.87 3.26 11.11
CA ARG A 66 4.68 3.79 10.40
C ARG A 66 4.62 3.34 8.96
N LEU A 67 5.78 3.15 8.34
CA LEU A 67 5.92 2.48 7.05
C LEU A 67 6.71 1.20 7.23
N ILE A 68 6.38 0.20 6.41
CA ILE A 68 7.11 -1.06 6.32
C ILE A 68 7.61 -1.15 4.90
N GLU A 69 8.93 -1.22 4.74
CA GLU A 69 9.52 -1.48 3.44
C GLU A 69 9.26 -2.94 3.05
N VAL A 70 8.77 -3.14 1.82
CA VAL A 70 8.44 -4.46 1.31
C VAL A 70 9.54 -4.91 0.35
N HIS A 71 10.30 -5.93 0.75
CA HIS A 71 11.30 -6.56 -0.11
C HIS A 71 10.70 -7.71 -0.91
N TYR A 72 11.02 -7.76 -2.20
CA TYR A 72 10.62 -8.87 -3.06
C TYR A 72 11.59 -10.06 -2.91
N ASP A 73 11.11 -11.17 -2.35
CA ASP A 73 11.87 -12.42 -2.11
C ASP A 73 12.03 -13.30 -3.39
N GLY A 74 11.82 -12.76 -4.60
CA GLY A 74 12.12 -13.47 -5.85
C GLY A 74 11.25 -14.68 -6.19
N LYS A 75 10.28 -15.07 -5.36
CA LYS A 75 9.40 -16.21 -5.65
C LYS A 75 8.44 -15.88 -6.79
N LYS A 76 8.64 -16.54 -7.93
CA LYS A 76 7.67 -16.57 -9.02
C LYS A 76 6.43 -17.30 -8.53
N PHE A 77 5.29 -16.59 -8.50
CA PHE A 77 3.99 -17.23 -8.40
C PHE A 77 3.74 -17.93 -9.75
N ASN A 78 3.75 -19.26 -9.71
CA ASN A 78 3.45 -20.14 -10.85
C ASN A 78 1.95 -20.44 -10.87
#